data_AF-A0A9Q4BNF5-F1
#
_entry.id   AF-A0A9Q4BNF5-F1
#
_cell.length_a   1.000
_cell.length_b   1.000
_cell.length_c   1.000
_cell.angle_alpha   90.00
_cell.angle_beta   90.00
_cell.angle_gamma   90.00
#
_symmetry.space_group_name_H-M   'P 1'
#
loop_
_entity.id
_entity.type
_entity.pdbx_description
1 polymer ?
#
loop_
_entity_poly.entity_id
_entity_poly.type
_entity_poly.pdbx_seq_one_letter_code
_entity_poly.pdbx_strand_id
1 'polypeptide(L)'
;MKTRANFKGHAIHQMLIPFPIGLMIGAFAFDVLGYIFEIPALWHTGYYTSFAGALMGLMAGLPGFIDYTFSVPPNSTGFTRATKHMIFQITTIILFAIAFFSRGGVGDKPGMVVLLLELAGTVTVTIGGWMGGTLVDRNFIGPDHRYAQSGKWKEVTLNGKKGEMVEAAKTDELKVNQMKLLHINGERIVLARTEEGYLAFHDRCTHRGGPLSDGVLICSTVQCLWHGSHFDIKTGKVKSGPAKEDIKTFPVVEEDGRVMLKIN
;
A
#
# COMPACT_ATOMS: atom_id res chain seq x y z
N MET A 1 2.42 -2.17 3.50
CA MET A 1 2.10 -0.96 4.30
C MET A 1 0.77 -0.43 3.82
N LYS A 2 -0.19 -0.31 4.73
CA LYS A 2 -1.54 0.10 4.40
C LYS A 2 -1.58 1.57 3.98
N THR A 3 -2.27 1.84 2.89
CA THR A 3 -2.71 3.19 2.49
C THR A 3 -3.57 3.84 3.59
N ARG A 4 -3.29 5.10 3.89
CA ARG A 4 -4.10 5.92 4.80
C ARG A 4 -5.33 6.46 4.08
N ALA A 5 -5.20 6.80 2.80
CA ALA A 5 -6.31 7.20 1.95
C ALA A 5 -7.01 5.97 1.33
N ASN A 6 -7.78 5.25 2.15
CA ASN A 6 -8.51 4.05 1.73
C ASN A 6 -10.03 4.17 1.92
N PHE A 7 -10.78 3.48 1.07
CA PHE A 7 -12.21 3.25 1.23
C PHE A 7 -12.46 1.74 1.39
N LYS A 8 -13.01 1.35 2.54
CA LYS A 8 -13.25 -0.07 2.89
C LYS A 8 -12.01 -0.97 2.69
N GLY A 9 -10.81 -0.44 2.96
CA GLY A 9 -9.55 -1.18 2.82
C GLY A 9 -8.92 -1.14 1.42
N HIS A 10 -9.60 -0.57 0.43
CA HIS A 10 -9.04 -0.39 -0.91
C HIS A 10 -8.41 1.02 -1.05
N ALA A 11 -7.20 1.09 -1.61
CA ALA A 11 -6.49 2.37 -1.77
C ALA A 11 -7.15 3.25 -2.82
N ILE A 12 -7.56 4.46 -2.42
CA ILE A 12 -8.24 5.41 -3.32
C ILE A 12 -7.27 5.82 -4.44
N HIS A 13 -5.99 6.04 -4.12
CA HIS A 13 -4.98 6.34 -5.14
C HIS A 13 -4.91 5.26 -6.23
N GLN A 14 -4.85 3.98 -5.85
CA GLN A 14 -4.80 2.85 -6.79
C GLN A 14 -6.08 2.70 -7.62
N MET A 15 -7.24 3.10 -7.10
CA MET A 15 -8.48 3.14 -7.88
C MET A 15 -8.47 4.25 -8.94
N LEU A 16 -7.84 5.38 -8.62
CA LEU A 16 -7.88 6.57 -9.48
C LEU A 16 -6.80 6.58 -10.56
N ILE A 17 -5.62 5.98 -10.32
CA ILE A 17 -4.50 6.03 -11.28
C ILE A 17 -4.75 5.43 -12.68
N PRO A 18 -5.67 4.46 -12.92
CA PRO A 18 -5.94 4.00 -14.27
C PRO A 18 -6.51 5.08 -15.18
N PHE A 19 -7.29 6.03 -14.63
CA PHE A 19 -7.92 7.10 -15.40
C PHE A 19 -6.91 8.08 -16.02
N PRO A 20 -6.02 8.76 -15.27
CA PRO A 20 -5.05 9.68 -15.86
C PRO A 20 -4.10 8.95 -16.82
N ILE A 21 -3.64 7.74 -16.48
CA ILE A 21 -2.74 6.97 -17.36
C ILE A 21 -3.42 6.70 -18.71
N GLY A 22 -4.62 6.11 -18.69
CA GLY A 22 -5.34 5.77 -19.92
C GLY A 22 -5.75 7.00 -20.73
N LEU A 23 -6.25 8.06 -20.07
CA LEU A 23 -6.74 9.26 -20.73
C LEU A 23 -5.61 10.11 -21.34
N MET A 24 -4.48 10.24 -20.66
CA MET A 24 -3.33 11.01 -21.18
C MET A 24 -2.63 10.31 -22.33
N ILE A 25 -2.39 8.99 -22.21
CA ILE A 25 -1.85 8.18 -23.31
C ILE A 25 -2.83 8.19 -24.49
N GLY A 26 -4.13 8.08 -24.20
CA GLY A 26 -5.21 8.17 -25.18
C GLY A 26 -5.25 9.50 -25.91
N ALA A 27 -5.07 10.63 -25.20
CA ALA A 27 -5.03 11.96 -25.80
C ALA A 27 -3.96 12.04 -26.90
N PHE A 28 -2.71 11.71 -26.54
CA PHE A 28 -1.61 11.69 -27.50
C PHE A 28 -1.90 10.74 -28.69
N ALA A 29 -2.43 9.54 -28.42
CA ALA A 29 -2.75 8.57 -29.45
C ALA A 29 -3.83 9.10 -30.42
N PHE A 30 -4.93 9.66 -29.92
CA PHE A 30 -5.99 10.22 -30.76
C PHE A 30 -5.48 11.39 -31.61
N ASP A 31 -4.58 12.21 -31.07
CA ASP A 31 -4.04 13.35 -31.80
C ASP A 31 -3.08 12.96 -32.91
N VAL A 32 -2.20 12.01 -32.63
CA VAL A 32 -1.33 11.42 -33.65
C VAL A 32 -2.15 10.72 -34.73
N LEU A 33 -3.15 9.90 -34.35
CA LEU A 33 -4.01 9.22 -35.32
C LEU A 33 -4.84 10.21 -36.13
N GLY A 34 -5.38 11.25 -35.51
CA GLY A 34 -6.09 12.33 -36.21
C GLY A 34 -5.19 13.06 -37.18
N TYR A 35 -3.90 13.22 -36.85
CA TYR A 35 -2.90 13.80 -37.74
C TYR A 35 -2.57 12.88 -38.93
N ILE A 36 -2.36 11.59 -38.69
CA ILE A 36 -1.97 10.60 -39.71
C ILE A 36 -3.12 10.32 -40.70
N PHE A 37 -4.33 10.15 -40.19
CA PHE A 37 -5.50 9.75 -40.98
C PHE A 37 -6.39 10.93 -41.38
N GLU A 38 -6.03 12.14 -40.97
CA GLU A 38 -6.80 13.37 -41.22
C GLU A 38 -8.27 13.24 -40.77
N ILE A 39 -8.50 12.73 -39.56
CA ILE A 39 -9.84 12.51 -38.98
C ILE A 39 -10.08 13.57 -37.88
N PRO A 40 -10.83 14.67 -38.16
CA PRO A 40 -11.01 15.75 -37.19
C PRO A 40 -11.71 15.32 -35.89
N ALA A 41 -12.60 14.33 -35.96
CA ALA A 41 -13.27 13.77 -34.79
C ALA A 41 -12.30 13.22 -33.73
N LEU A 42 -11.09 12.81 -34.13
CA LEU A 42 -10.08 12.34 -33.19
C LEU A 42 -9.47 13.50 -32.38
N TRP A 43 -9.34 14.70 -32.94
CA TRP A 43 -8.86 15.88 -32.19
C TRP A 43 -9.87 16.37 -31.16
N HIS A 44 -11.17 16.23 -31.44
CA HIS A 44 -12.21 16.44 -30.43
C HIS A 44 -12.05 15.48 -29.26
N THR A 45 -11.82 14.20 -29.56
CA THR A 45 -11.61 13.17 -28.54
C THR A 45 -10.33 13.47 -27.74
N GLY A 46 -9.22 13.74 -28.43
CA GLY A 46 -7.93 14.10 -27.83
C GLY A 46 -8.04 15.28 -26.86
N TYR A 47 -8.77 16.33 -27.24
CA TYR A 47 -9.02 17.50 -26.40
C TYR A 47 -9.67 17.12 -25.05
N TYR A 48 -10.79 16.39 -25.08
CA TYR A 48 -11.51 16.01 -23.87
C TYR A 48 -10.74 15.00 -23.02
N THR A 49 -10.06 14.03 -23.66
CA THR A 49 -9.23 13.07 -22.92
C THR A 49 -8.02 13.73 -22.29
N SER A 50 -7.42 14.74 -22.93
CA SER A 50 -6.31 15.52 -22.37
C SER A 50 -6.76 16.28 -21.11
N PHE A 51 -7.88 17.00 -21.21
CA PHE A 51 -8.47 17.71 -20.08
C PHE A 51 -8.86 16.77 -18.93
N ALA A 52 -9.63 15.72 -19.23
CA ALA A 52 -10.08 14.75 -18.24
C ALA A 52 -8.89 14.01 -17.61
N GLY A 53 -7.87 13.67 -18.39
CA GLY A 53 -6.64 13.05 -17.91
C GLY A 53 -5.89 13.94 -16.91
N ALA A 54 -5.72 15.23 -17.23
CA ALA A 54 -5.09 16.20 -16.32
C ALA A 54 -5.87 16.36 -15.01
N LEU A 55 -7.20 16.51 -15.10
CA LEU A 55 -8.07 16.61 -13.93
C LEU A 55 -8.02 15.35 -13.05
N MET A 56 -8.14 14.17 -13.66
CA MET A 56 -8.04 12.90 -12.93
C MET A 56 -6.64 12.68 -12.34
N GLY A 57 -5.60 13.21 -12.97
CA GLY A 57 -4.24 13.20 -12.45
C GLY A 57 -4.11 14.00 -11.15
N LEU A 58 -4.70 15.20 -11.11
CA LEU A 58 -4.77 16.01 -9.89
C LEU A 58 -5.57 15.30 -8.79
N MET A 59 -6.73 14.73 -9.14
CA MET A 59 -7.58 13.99 -8.20
C MET A 59 -6.86 12.76 -7.63
N ALA A 60 -6.12 12.01 -8.46
CA ALA A 60 -5.31 10.87 -8.02
C ALA A 60 -4.11 11.32 -7.17
N GLY A 61 -3.51 12.48 -7.47
CA GLY A 61 -2.38 13.03 -6.74
C GLY A 61 -2.67 13.30 -5.26
N LEU A 62 -3.91 13.72 -4.92
CA LEU A 62 -4.31 14.00 -3.54
C LEU A 62 -4.18 12.79 -2.58
N PRO A 63 -4.87 11.65 -2.80
CA PRO A 63 -4.68 10.47 -1.97
C PRO A 63 -3.25 9.91 -2.07
N GLY A 64 -2.58 10.05 -3.22
CA GLY A 64 -1.18 9.66 -3.39
C GLY A 64 -0.24 10.44 -2.48
N PHE A 65 -0.47 11.74 -2.31
CA PHE A 65 0.29 12.59 -1.39
C PHE A 65 0.02 12.24 0.08
N ILE A 66 -1.24 11.95 0.44
CA ILE A 66 -1.57 11.47 1.80
C ILE A 66 -0.78 10.18 2.11
N ASP A 67 -0.77 9.23 1.18
CA ASP A 67 -0.02 7.98 1.37
C ASP A 67 1.49 8.22 1.43
N TYR A 68 2.02 9.12 0.59
CA TYR A 68 3.43 9.53 0.64
C TYR A 68 3.83 10.06 2.03
N THR A 69 3.01 10.90 2.63
CA THR A 69 3.31 11.53 3.94
C THR A 69 3.11 10.58 5.11
N PHE A 70 2.06 9.75 5.09
CA PHE A 70 1.59 9.04 6.28
C PHE A 70 1.73 7.51 6.22
N SER A 71 1.98 6.95 5.04
CA SER A 71 2.14 5.51 4.84
C SER A 71 3.57 5.12 4.43
N VAL A 72 4.32 6.00 3.78
CA VAL A 72 5.69 5.70 3.34
C VAL A 72 6.70 6.02 4.46
N PRO A 73 7.52 5.06 4.91
CA PRO A 73 8.48 5.28 5.99
C PRO A 73 9.60 6.21 5.52
N PRO A 74 9.94 7.26 6.29
CA PRO A 74 11.06 8.13 5.96
C PRO A 74 12.38 7.35 5.96
N ASN A 75 13.37 7.81 5.19
CA ASN A 75 14.69 7.19 5.08
C ASN A 75 14.70 5.73 4.58
N SER A 76 13.71 5.35 3.78
CA SER A 76 13.62 4.02 3.15
C SER A 76 13.84 4.08 1.64
N THR A 77 14.20 2.95 1.02
CA THR A 77 14.27 2.84 -0.45
C THR A 77 12.92 3.11 -1.11
N GLY A 78 11.82 2.78 -0.42
CA GLY A 78 10.45 3.10 -0.82
C GLY A 78 10.21 4.60 -0.86
N PHE A 79 10.70 5.35 0.14
CA PHE A 79 10.60 6.81 0.17
C PHE A 79 11.28 7.46 -1.02
N THR A 80 12.55 7.13 -1.29
CA THR A 80 13.28 7.69 -2.44
C THR A 80 12.58 7.41 -3.77
N ARG A 81 12.04 6.19 -3.94
CA ARG A 81 11.29 5.83 -5.15
C ARG A 81 9.96 6.57 -5.23
N ALA A 82 9.24 6.72 -4.11
CA ALA A 82 7.98 7.44 -4.05
C ALA A 82 8.15 8.93 -4.37
N THR A 83 9.21 9.56 -3.86
CA THR A 83 9.55 10.95 -4.22
C THR A 83 9.82 11.09 -5.72
N LYS A 84 10.65 10.21 -6.30
CA LYS A 84 10.92 10.24 -7.74
C LYS A 84 9.65 10.00 -8.56
N HIS A 85 8.82 9.03 -8.17
CA HIS A 85 7.53 8.77 -8.82
C HIS A 85 6.64 10.02 -8.79
N MET A 86 6.49 10.65 -7.63
CA MET A 86 5.71 11.88 -7.47
C MET A 86 6.22 13.01 -8.37
N ILE A 87 7.54 13.20 -8.48
CA ILE A 87 8.13 14.20 -9.39
C ILE A 87 7.72 13.91 -10.84
N PHE A 88 7.84 12.67 -11.32
CA PHE A 88 7.43 12.30 -12.69
C PHE A 88 5.93 12.53 -12.93
N GLN A 89 5.07 12.25 -11.94
CA GLN A 89 3.63 12.48 -12.07
C GLN A 89 3.28 13.98 -12.09
N ILE A 90 3.93 14.80 -11.26
CA ILE A 90 3.76 16.27 -11.29
C ILE A 90 4.23 16.82 -12.64
N THR A 91 5.40 16.40 -13.13
CA THR A 91 5.90 16.79 -14.45
C THR A 91 4.91 16.42 -15.56
N THR A 92 4.35 15.20 -15.51
CA THR A 92 3.34 14.76 -16.48
C THR A 92 2.12 15.70 -16.50
N ILE A 93 1.56 16.02 -15.33
CA ILE A 93 0.39 16.90 -15.24
C ILE A 93 0.72 18.30 -15.77
N ILE A 94 1.91 18.82 -15.46
CA ILE A 94 2.36 20.13 -15.98
C ILE A 94 2.49 20.11 -17.51
N LEU A 95 3.10 19.06 -18.08
CA LEU A 95 3.25 18.93 -19.54
C LEU A 95 1.89 18.89 -20.24
N PHE A 96 0.95 18.08 -19.75
CA PHE A 96 -0.40 18.02 -20.32
C PHE A 96 -1.20 19.30 -20.09
N ALA A 97 -1.02 20.00 -18.98
CA ALA A 97 -1.63 21.31 -18.75
C ALA A 97 -1.11 22.35 -19.76
N ILE A 98 0.21 22.44 -19.96
CA ILE A 98 0.80 23.36 -20.95
C ILE A 98 0.35 22.99 -22.37
N ALA A 99 0.32 21.70 -22.71
CA ALA A 99 -0.17 21.22 -23.99
C ALA A 99 -1.62 21.65 -24.22
N PHE A 100 -2.49 21.41 -23.23
CA PHE A 100 -3.92 21.77 -23.29
C PHE A 100 -4.14 23.26 -23.49
N PHE A 101 -3.46 24.12 -22.72
CA PHE A 101 -3.61 25.57 -22.85
C PHE A 101 -2.97 26.14 -24.14
N SER A 102 -2.01 25.42 -24.74
CA SER A 102 -1.38 25.80 -26.01
C SER A 102 -2.13 25.28 -27.25
N ARG A 103 -3.16 24.45 -27.05
CA ARG A 103 -3.82 23.67 -28.11
C ARG A 103 -4.79 24.44 -28.99
N GLY A 104 -5.41 25.49 -28.45
CA GLY A 104 -6.53 26.19 -29.09
C GLY A 104 -7.89 25.66 -28.64
N GLY A 105 -8.88 25.74 -29.52
CA GLY A 105 -10.28 25.37 -29.28
C GLY A 105 -10.55 23.87 -29.41
N VAL A 106 -11.80 23.50 -29.09
CA VAL A 106 -12.29 22.13 -29.23
C VAL A 106 -12.34 21.75 -30.71
N GLY A 107 -11.62 20.71 -31.10
CA GLY A 107 -11.58 20.23 -32.49
C GLY A 107 -10.48 20.86 -33.36
N ASP A 108 -9.75 21.85 -32.83
CA ASP A 108 -8.59 22.41 -33.53
C ASP A 108 -7.49 21.36 -33.70
N LYS A 109 -6.87 21.37 -34.89
CA LYS A 109 -5.73 20.50 -35.19
C LYS A 109 -4.56 20.86 -34.26
N PRO A 110 -4.05 19.91 -33.45
CA PRO A 110 -2.95 20.21 -32.54
C PRO A 110 -1.68 20.57 -33.32
N GLY A 111 -1.03 21.65 -32.90
CA GLY A 111 0.26 22.05 -33.45
C GLY A 111 1.39 21.11 -33.02
N MET A 112 2.53 21.20 -33.72
CA MET A 112 3.70 20.35 -33.44
C MET A 112 4.19 20.45 -31.98
N VAL A 113 4.14 21.64 -31.39
CA VAL A 113 4.54 21.84 -29.98
C VAL A 113 3.64 21.07 -29.03
N VAL A 114 2.32 21.05 -29.28
CA VAL A 114 1.35 20.30 -28.48
C VAL A 114 1.65 18.81 -28.55
N LEU A 115 1.86 18.28 -29.77
CA LEU A 115 2.19 16.87 -29.98
C LEU A 115 3.50 16.46 -29.27
N LEU A 116 4.53 17.32 -29.29
CA LEU A 116 5.78 17.05 -28.59
C LEU A 116 5.62 17.07 -27.07
N LEU A 117 4.81 17.98 -26.52
CA LEU A 117 4.50 18.03 -25.10
C LEU A 117 3.68 16.80 -24.65
N GLU A 118 2.69 16.39 -25.44
CA GLU A 118 1.88 15.20 -25.18
C GLU A 118 2.71 13.92 -25.29
N LEU A 119 3.65 13.84 -26.25
CA LEU A 119 4.61 12.75 -26.35
C LEU A 119 5.51 12.70 -25.10
N ALA A 120 6.10 13.83 -24.71
CA ALA A 120 6.93 13.91 -23.51
C ALA A 120 6.15 13.52 -22.26
N GLY A 121 4.91 14.00 -22.12
CA GLY A 121 3.99 13.65 -21.04
C GLY A 121 3.64 12.16 -21.03
N THR A 122 3.40 11.57 -22.21
CA THR A 122 3.12 10.14 -22.40
C THR A 122 4.32 9.27 -21.99
N VAL A 123 5.54 9.70 -22.33
CA VAL A 123 6.76 9.04 -21.88
C VAL A 123 6.91 9.14 -20.36
N THR A 124 6.73 10.32 -19.77
CA THR A 124 6.85 10.50 -18.32
C THR A 124 5.78 9.74 -17.54
N VAL A 125 4.53 9.70 -18.00
CA VAL A 125 3.45 8.95 -17.32
C VAL A 125 3.68 7.45 -17.39
N THR A 126 4.26 6.95 -18.49
CA THR A 126 4.59 5.53 -18.64
C THR A 126 5.70 5.12 -17.68
N ILE A 127 6.78 5.91 -17.62
CA ILE A 127 7.89 5.69 -16.68
C ILE A 127 7.39 5.80 -15.22
N GLY A 128 6.62 6.84 -14.92
CA GLY A 128 6.04 7.06 -13.61
C GLY A 128 5.07 5.95 -13.20
N GLY A 129 4.26 5.43 -14.13
CA GLY A 129 3.39 4.27 -13.94
C GLY A 129 4.16 3.00 -13.61
N TRP A 130 5.27 2.72 -14.31
CA TRP A 130 6.16 1.58 -14.00
C TRP A 130 6.79 1.71 -12.61
N MET A 131 7.19 2.92 -12.21
CA MET A 131 7.68 3.19 -10.86
C MET A 131 6.58 3.00 -9.81
N GLY A 132 5.34 3.42 -10.12
CA GLY A 132 4.17 3.20 -9.29
C GLY A 132 3.90 1.71 -9.05
N GLY A 133 3.92 0.90 -10.12
CA GLY A 133 3.83 -0.56 -10.02
C GLY A 133 4.96 -1.15 -9.15
N THR A 134 6.19 -0.66 -9.33
CA THR A 134 7.33 -1.09 -8.49
C THR A 134 7.13 -0.76 -7.00
N LEU A 135 6.51 0.38 -6.67
CA LEU A 135 6.19 0.74 -5.27
C LEU A 135 5.17 -0.22 -4.67
N VAL A 136 4.18 -0.65 -5.45
CA VAL A 136 3.16 -1.60 -5.03
C VAL A 136 3.75 -3.00 -4.90
N ASP A 137 4.44 -3.49 -5.91
CA ASP A 137 4.85 -4.89 -6.01
C ASP A 137 6.12 -5.21 -5.22
N ARG A 138 7.10 -4.31 -5.22
CA ARG A 138 8.41 -4.56 -4.57
C ARG A 138 8.52 -3.91 -3.20
N ASN A 139 7.92 -2.74 -3.03
CA ASN A 139 7.96 -2.01 -1.77
C ASN A 139 6.70 -2.24 -0.91
N PHE A 140 5.70 -2.94 -1.44
CA PHE A 140 4.45 -3.26 -0.74
C PHE A 140 3.75 -2.00 -0.18
N ILE A 141 3.81 -0.87 -0.88
CA ILE A 141 3.13 0.38 -0.50
C ILE A 141 1.73 0.37 -1.11
N GLY A 142 0.70 0.42 -0.26
CA GLY A 142 -0.70 0.38 -0.69
C GLY A 142 -1.42 -0.91 -0.25
N PRO A 143 -0.94 -2.11 -0.63
CA PRO A 143 -1.61 -3.36 -0.31
C PRO A 143 -1.86 -3.57 1.19
N ASP A 144 -3.09 -3.94 1.50
CA ASP A 144 -3.51 -4.44 2.81
C ASP A 144 -3.37 -5.96 2.86
N HIS A 145 -2.18 -6.43 3.25
CA HIS A 145 -1.83 -7.85 3.31
C HIS A 145 -2.63 -8.62 4.38
N ARG A 146 -3.37 -7.92 5.25
CA ARG A 146 -4.16 -8.51 6.34
C ARG A 146 -5.35 -9.34 5.83
N TYR A 147 -5.70 -9.22 4.55
CA TYR A 147 -6.73 -10.04 3.90
C TYR A 147 -6.21 -11.35 3.27
N ALA A 148 -4.89 -11.56 3.19
CA ALA A 148 -4.33 -12.71 2.48
C ALA A 148 -4.53 -14.07 3.20
N GLN A 149 -4.85 -14.08 4.51
CA GLN A 149 -4.82 -15.33 5.31
C GLN A 149 -5.86 -15.48 6.44
N SER A 150 -6.76 -14.53 6.77
CA SER A 150 -7.40 -14.62 8.10
C SER A 150 -8.78 -13.96 8.28
N GLY A 151 -9.60 -13.84 7.24
CA GLY A 151 -10.94 -13.26 7.41
C GLY A 151 -10.89 -11.78 7.82
N LYS A 152 -11.81 -11.32 8.68
CA LYS A 152 -11.87 -9.90 9.08
C LYS A 152 -10.75 -9.58 10.07
N TRP A 153 -9.86 -8.66 9.72
CA TRP A 153 -8.80 -8.15 10.59
C TRP A 153 -9.33 -7.72 11.97
N LYS A 154 -8.57 -8.04 13.03
CA LYS A 154 -8.89 -7.71 14.42
C LYS A 154 -7.71 -7.03 15.10
N GLU A 155 -7.95 -5.82 15.60
CA GLU A 155 -7.02 -5.09 16.46
C GLU A 155 -7.78 -4.43 17.62
N VAL A 156 -7.13 -4.29 18.77
CA VAL A 156 -7.72 -3.65 19.95
C VAL A 156 -6.65 -2.96 20.79
N THR A 157 -7.01 -1.83 21.40
CA THR A 157 -6.19 -1.16 22.42
C THR A 157 -6.69 -1.57 23.79
N LEU A 158 -5.79 -2.07 24.63
CA LEU A 158 -6.07 -2.51 25.98
C LEU A 158 -5.19 -1.71 26.95
N ASN A 159 -5.67 -1.57 28.18
CA ASN A 159 -4.88 -1.08 29.31
C ASN A 159 -4.56 -2.28 30.22
N GLY A 160 -3.34 -2.37 30.73
CA GLY A 160 -3.01 -3.36 31.76
C GLY A 160 -1.60 -3.16 32.25
N LYS A 161 -1.30 -3.41 33.53
CA LYS A 161 0.02 -3.11 34.08
C LYS A 161 1.00 -4.25 33.85
N LYS A 162 2.29 -3.93 33.89
CA LYS A 162 3.37 -4.93 33.84
C LYS A 162 3.20 -5.91 35.01
N GLY A 163 3.23 -7.21 34.72
CA GLY A 163 3.01 -8.30 35.67
C GLY A 163 1.56 -8.78 35.81
N GLU A 164 0.58 -8.04 35.27
CA GLU A 164 -0.84 -8.42 35.33
C GLU A 164 -1.26 -9.32 34.16
N MET A 165 -2.31 -10.11 34.38
CA MET A 165 -3.03 -10.82 33.34
C MET A 165 -4.08 -9.89 32.74
N VAL A 166 -4.07 -9.72 31.42
CA VAL A 166 -5.01 -8.89 30.68
C VAL A 166 -5.85 -9.77 29.76
N GLU A 167 -7.17 -9.57 29.76
CA GLU A 167 -8.06 -10.27 28.84
C GLU A 167 -7.78 -9.80 27.40
N ALA A 168 -7.29 -10.71 26.56
CA ALA A 168 -6.87 -10.43 25.20
C ALA A 168 -7.97 -10.75 24.16
N ALA A 169 -8.77 -11.80 24.41
CA ALA A 169 -9.82 -12.25 23.52
C ALA A 169 -10.78 -13.22 24.22
N LYS A 170 -11.94 -13.48 23.60
CA LYS A 170 -12.71 -14.70 23.87
C LYS A 170 -12.07 -15.90 23.16
N THR A 171 -12.24 -17.09 23.73
CA THR A 171 -11.66 -18.34 23.20
C THR A 171 -12.19 -18.76 21.82
N ASP A 172 -13.36 -18.25 21.40
CA ASP A 172 -13.97 -18.47 20.09
C ASP A 172 -13.75 -17.32 19.11
N GLU A 173 -13.01 -16.28 19.53
CA GLU A 173 -12.86 -15.07 18.73
C GLU A 173 -11.98 -15.32 17.49
N LEU A 174 -10.94 -16.16 17.60
CA LEU A 174 -10.02 -16.44 16.51
C LEU A 174 -10.18 -17.88 16.02
N LYS A 175 -10.26 -18.05 14.70
CA LYS A 175 -10.10 -19.36 14.06
C LYS A 175 -8.61 -19.72 14.01
N VAL A 176 -8.32 -21.01 13.86
CA VAL A 176 -6.95 -21.50 13.66
C VAL A 176 -6.25 -20.74 12.52
N ASN A 177 -4.98 -20.42 12.72
CA ASN A 177 -4.10 -19.59 11.88
C ASN A 177 -4.49 -18.10 11.80
N GLN A 178 -5.49 -17.63 12.57
CA GLN A 178 -5.78 -16.20 12.67
C GLN A 178 -4.92 -15.53 13.74
N MET A 179 -4.65 -14.25 13.51
CA MET A 179 -3.93 -13.36 14.41
C MET A 179 -4.79 -12.15 14.76
N LYS A 180 -4.60 -11.61 15.96
CA LYS A 180 -5.18 -10.37 16.48
C LYS A 180 -4.06 -9.48 17.02
N LEU A 181 -4.05 -8.23 16.61
CA LEU A 181 -3.07 -7.26 17.12
C LEU A 181 -3.60 -6.57 18.38
N LEU A 182 -2.81 -6.60 19.44
CA LEU A 182 -3.09 -5.96 20.72
C LEU A 182 -2.13 -4.78 20.90
N HIS A 183 -2.68 -3.61 21.21
CA HIS A 183 -1.91 -2.44 21.65
C HIS A 183 -2.04 -2.31 23.16
N ILE A 184 -0.95 -2.54 23.90
CA ILE A 184 -0.98 -2.48 25.38
C ILE A 184 0.19 -1.65 25.88
N ASN A 185 -0.09 -0.53 26.56
CA ASN A 185 0.91 0.43 27.06
C ASN A 185 1.96 0.87 26.01
N GLY A 186 1.56 0.97 24.74
CA GLY A 186 2.48 1.30 23.65
C GLY A 186 3.29 0.12 23.09
N GLU A 187 3.22 -1.08 23.69
CA GLU A 187 3.71 -2.31 23.06
C GLU A 187 2.69 -2.86 22.04
N ARG A 188 3.20 -3.46 20.97
CA ARG A 188 2.42 -4.16 19.94
C ARG A 188 2.64 -5.66 20.11
N ILE A 189 1.59 -6.37 20.52
CA ILE A 189 1.63 -7.80 20.81
C ILE A 189 0.64 -8.51 19.88
N VAL A 190 1.05 -9.61 19.28
CA VAL A 190 0.20 -10.43 18.43
C VAL A 190 -0.32 -11.60 19.25
N LEU A 191 -1.64 -11.75 19.31
CA LEU A 191 -2.29 -12.97 19.77
C LEU A 191 -2.62 -13.84 18.56
N ALA A 192 -2.15 -15.07 18.56
CA ALA A 192 -2.34 -16.04 17.49
C ALA A 192 -3.10 -17.26 18.00
N ARG A 193 -4.01 -17.79 17.19
CA ARG A 193 -4.66 -19.09 17.43
C ARG A 193 -3.98 -20.14 16.55
N THR A 194 -3.35 -21.14 17.17
CA THR A 194 -2.82 -22.33 16.51
C THR A 194 -3.76 -23.51 16.72
N GLU A 195 -3.41 -24.68 16.17
CA GLU A 195 -4.12 -25.94 16.47
C GLU A 195 -3.93 -26.38 17.93
N GLU A 196 -2.82 -25.97 18.58
CA GLU A 196 -2.48 -26.33 19.96
C GLU A 196 -3.07 -25.36 21.01
N GLY A 197 -3.64 -24.22 20.59
CA GLY A 197 -4.19 -23.21 21.49
C GLY A 197 -3.75 -21.79 21.13
N TYR A 198 -3.87 -20.86 22.09
CA TYR A 198 -3.42 -19.48 21.90
C TYR A 198 -1.95 -19.27 22.27
N LEU A 199 -1.25 -18.48 21.44
CA LEU A 199 0.13 -18.04 21.68
C LEU A 199 0.22 -16.53 21.47
N ALA A 200 1.15 -15.88 22.18
CA ALA A 200 1.38 -14.46 22.03
C ALA A 200 2.86 -14.11 21.88
N PHE A 201 3.14 -13.15 21.00
CA PHE A 201 4.49 -12.73 20.66
C PHE A 201 4.54 -11.25 20.26
N HIS A 202 5.73 -10.66 20.29
CA HIS A 202 5.91 -9.26 19.95
C HIS A 202 5.75 -9.04 18.43
N ASP A 203 5.01 -8.01 18.03
CA ASP A 203 4.66 -7.76 16.62
C ASP A 203 5.85 -7.30 15.77
N ARG A 204 6.90 -6.77 16.39
CA ARG A 204 8.05 -6.22 15.65
C ARG A 204 9.06 -7.31 15.30
N CYS A 205 9.20 -7.61 14.02
CA CYS A 205 10.29 -8.44 13.48
C CYS A 205 11.65 -7.83 13.83
N THR A 206 12.54 -8.63 14.40
CA THR A 206 13.87 -8.22 14.86
C THR A 206 14.84 -7.85 13.75
N HIS A 207 14.58 -8.22 12.48
CA HIS A 207 15.47 -7.85 11.37
C HIS A 207 15.44 -6.35 11.06
N ARG A 208 14.27 -5.83 10.66
CA ARG A 208 14.10 -4.41 10.26
C ARG A 208 12.83 -3.77 10.80
N GLY A 209 12.21 -4.39 11.80
CA GLY A 209 11.02 -3.84 12.45
C GLY A 209 9.70 -4.10 11.73
N GLY A 210 9.68 -5.03 10.77
CA GLY A 210 8.45 -5.35 10.05
C GLY A 210 7.37 -5.91 10.99
N PRO A 211 6.09 -5.49 10.85
CA PRO A 211 4.98 -6.04 11.62
C PRO A 211 4.77 -7.53 11.28
N LEU A 212 4.68 -8.37 12.30
CA LEU A 212 4.47 -9.81 12.18
C LEU A 212 3.00 -10.19 12.19
N SER A 213 2.13 -9.34 12.75
CA SER A 213 0.67 -9.42 12.61
C SER A 213 0.21 -9.24 11.16
N ASP A 214 1.01 -8.53 10.38
CA ASP A 214 0.90 -8.40 8.93
C ASP A 214 1.40 -9.67 8.19
N GLY A 215 2.02 -10.61 8.92
CA GLY A 215 2.66 -11.83 8.44
C GLY A 215 1.71 -12.96 8.05
N VAL A 216 2.32 -14.10 7.71
CA VAL A 216 1.62 -15.37 7.50
C VAL A 216 1.90 -16.29 8.69
N LEU A 217 0.85 -16.85 9.28
CA LEU A 217 0.95 -17.84 10.35
C LEU A 217 0.57 -19.22 9.82
N ILE A 218 1.50 -20.18 9.92
CA ILE A 218 1.23 -21.59 9.62
C ILE A 218 1.74 -22.43 10.79
N CYS A 219 0.85 -23.23 11.35
CA CYS A 219 1.07 -24.01 12.57
C CYS A 219 1.49 -23.11 13.74
N SER A 220 2.79 -23.11 14.08
CA SER A 220 3.38 -22.26 15.12
C SER A 220 4.59 -21.47 14.59
N THR A 221 4.57 -21.13 13.30
CA THR A 221 5.61 -20.34 12.64
C THR A 221 5.01 -19.12 11.98
N VAL A 222 5.48 -17.93 12.35
CA VAL A 222 5.11 -16.67 11.70
C VAL A 222 6.19 -16.25 10.71
N GLN A 223 5.79 -15.91 9.49
CA GLN A 223 6.65 -15.35 8.46
C GLN A 223 6.42 -13.84 8.34
N CYS A 224 7.50 -13.07 8.45
CA CYS A 224 7.49 -11.63 8.19
C CYS A 224 7.42 -11.35 6.68
N LEU A 225 6.40 -10.61 6.23
CA LEU A 225 6.24 -10.26 4.82
C LEU A 225 7.29 -9.31 4.25
N TRP A 226 8.10 -8.64 5.08
CA TRP A 226 9.08 -7.68 4.55
C TRP A 226 10.25 -8.37 3.86
N HIS A 227 10.85 -9.36 4.50
CA HIS A 227 12.05 -10.03 4.00
C HIS A 227 12.04 -11.55 4.20
N GLY A 228 10.91 -12.13 4.62
CA GLY A 228 10.73 -13.57 4.73
C GLY A 228 11.32 -14.22 5.99
N SER A 229 11.67 -13.46 7.04
CA SER A 229 12.14 -14.05 8.30
C SER A 229 11.05 -14.88 8.96
N HIS A 230 11.42 -16.05 9.48
CA HIS A 230 10.51 -16.98 10.14
C HIS A 230 10.83 -17.07 11.62
N PHE A 231 9.81 -17.05 12.46
CA PHE A 231 9.94 -17.20 13.90
C PHE A 231 9.02 -18.29 14.41
N ASP A 232 9.54 -19.10 15.31
CA ASP A 232 8.71 -20.00 16.12
C ASP A 232 7.97 -19.18 17.18
N ILE A 233 6.64 -19.14 17.15
CA ILE A 233 5.87 -18.27 18.06
C ILE A 233 5.66 -18.88 19.45
N LYS A 234 6.04 -20.15 19.65
CA LYS A 234 6.01 -20.83 20.95
C LYS A 234 7.24 -20.48 21.77
N THR A 235 8.40 -20.43 21.11
CA THR A 235 9.70 -20.20 21.75
C THR A 235 10.29 -18.81 21.49
N GLY A 236 9.81 -18.12 20.46
CA GLY A 236 10.37 -16.84 19.98
C GLY A 236 11.55 -16.99 19.02
N LYS A 237 12.07 -18.22 18.84
CA LYS A 237 13.32 -18.45 18.13
C LYS A 237 13.24 -18.14 16.64
N VAL A 238 14.30 -17.54 16.09
CA VAL A 238 14.48 -17.44 14.64
C VAL A 238 14.59 -18.85 14.05
N LYS A 239 13.70 -19.18 13.11
CA LYS A 239 13.77 -20.42 12.31
C LYS A 239 14.49 -20.20 10.99
N SER A 240 14.34 -19.03 10.38
CA SER A 240 14.99 -18.69 9.11
C SER A 240 15.14 -17.17 8.97
N GLY A 241 16.29 -16.76 8.43
CA GLY A 241 16.70 -15.36 8.32
C GLY A 241 15.90 -14.56 7.28
N PRO A 242 16.23 -13.27 7.08
CA PRO A 242 17.47 -12.60 7.50
C PRO A 242 17.56 -12.15 8.97
N ALA A 243 16.51 -12.26 9.78
CA ALA A 243 16.59 -12.01 11.22
C ALA A 243 17.67 -12.88 11.89
N LYS A 244 18.34 -12.34 12.91
CA LYS A 244 19.36 -13.03 13.71
C LYS A 244 19.04 -13.06 15.21
N GLU A 245 18.07 -12.27 15.64
CA GLU A 245 17.65 -12.15 17.03
C GLU A 245 16.24 -12.70 17.19
N ASP A 246 15.98 -13.35 18.31
CA ASP A 246 14.69 -13.95 18.64
C ASP A 246 13.65 -12.90 19.03
N ILE A 247 12.37 -13.19 18.79
CA ILE A 247 11.26 -12.32 19.23
C ILE A 247 10.82 -12.66 20.65
N LYS A 248 10.35 -11.66 21.39
CA LYS A 248 9.76 -11.84 22.73
C LYS A 248 8.42 -12.58 22.60
N THR A 249 8.23 -13.64 23.39
CA THR A 249 6.94 -14.30 23.61
C THR A 249 6.33 -13.89 24.95
N PHE A 250 5.03 -14.04 25.07
CA PHE A 250 4.26 -13.66 26.24
C PHE A 250 3.43 -14.87 26.73
N PRO A 251 3.40 -15.14 28.04
CA PRO A 251 2.55 -16.20 28.59
C PRO A 251 1.08 -15.94 28.29
N VAL A 252 0.38 -16.99 27.84
CA VAL A 252 -1.06 -16.98 27.58
C VAL A 252 -1.71 -18.12 28.35
N VAL A 253 -2.86 -17.85 28.95
CA VAL A 253 -3.67 -18.83 29.67
C VAL A 253 -5.10 -18.76 29.16
N GLU A 254 -5.72 -19.91 28.92
CA GLU A 254 -7.14 -20.03 28.58
C GLU A 254 -7.90 -20.43 29.86
N GLU A 255 -8.76 -19.55 30.37
CA GLU A 255 -9.55 -19.74 31.60
C GLU A 255 -10.96 -19.16 31.40
N ASP A 256 -12.00 -19.89 31.83
CA ASP A 256 -13.41 -19.45 31.81
C ASP A 256 -13.90 -18.89 30.46
N GLY A 257 -13.45 -19.51 29.35
CA GLY A 257 -13.79 -19.08 28.00
C GLY A 257 -13.08 -17.81 27.52
N ARG A 258 -12.11 -17.31 28.28
CA ARG A 258 -11.30 -16.11 28.00
C ARG A 258 -9.84 -16.48 27.77
N VAL A 259 -9.17 -15.65 26.98
CA VAL A 259 -7.74 -15.75 26.72
C VAL A 259 -7.04 -14.63 27.47
N MET A 260 -6.25 -14.98 28.46
CA MET A 260 -5.56 -14.07 29.35
C MET A 260 -4.08 -14.01 28.97
N LEU A 261 -3.55 -12.80 28.80
CA LEU A 261 -2.17 -12.51 28.40
C LEU A 261 -1.41 -11.89 29.57
N LYS A 262 -0.24 -12.42 29.90
CA LYS A 262 0.65 -11.80 30.90
C LYS A 262 1.59 -10.78 30.24
N ILE A 263 1.59 -9.55 30.73
CA ILE A 263 2.53 -8.52 30.27
C ILE A 263 3.81 -8.63 31.09
N ASN A 264 4.92 -8.94 30.45
CA ASN A 264 6.23 -9.08 31.10
C ASN A 264 6.99 -7.79 31.26
#